data_AF-A0A5C4Y6N9-F1
#
_entry.id   AF-A0A5C4Y6N9-F1
#
_cell.length_a   1.000
_cell.length_b   1.000
_cell.length_c   1.000
_cell.angle_alpha   90.00
_cell.angle_beta   90.00
_cell.angle_gamma   90.00
#
_symmetry.space_group_name_H-M   'P 1'
#
loop_
_entity.id
_entity.type
_entity.pdbx_description
1 polymer ?
#
loop_
_entity_poly.entity_id
_entity_poly.type
_entity_poly.pdbx_seq_one_letter_code
_entity_poly.pdbx_strand_id
1 'polypeptide(L)'
;MLASELGRELGWDPSTMSKRLTIYLDESGRSRNTSPYLDDLTIKHIREANDLKEAGEAKTFRVAVQKIVGSYTEPVPPESVKQIERRLDAIEQSQAGLHGKLNEMLTAVQQISLDSGPELSSRLTELLTYLRQLTPSAQETDGLS
;
A
#
# COMPACT_ATOMS: atom_id res chain seq x y z
N MET A 1 17.85 15.51 32.46
CA MET A 1 18.32 16.68 31.68
C MET A 1 17.12 17.49 31.21
N LEU A 2 17.21 18.82 31.19
CA LEU A 2 16.15 19.69 30.65
C LEU A 2 16.24 19.76 29.11
N ALA A 3 15.13 20.04 28.44
CA ALA A 3 15.14 20.23 27.00
C ALA A 3 16.06 21.39 26.57
N SER A 4 16.12 22.48 27.34
CA SER A 4 17.02 23.61 27.10
C SER A 4 18.50 23.25 27.20
N GLU A 5 18.86 22.32 28.09
CA GLU A 5 20.24 21.82 28.23
C GLU A 5 20.63 20.98 27.02
N LEU A 6 19.76 20.04 26.62
CA LEU A 6 19.99 19.22 25.43
C LEU A 6 20.04 20.08 24.16
N GLY A 7 19.20 21.11 24.06
CA GLY A 7 19.24 22.07 22.96
C GLY A 7 20.58 22.81 22.90
N ARG A 8 21.11 23.27 24.04
CA ARG A 8 22.43 23.92 24.10
C ARG A 8 23.55 22.96 23.68
N GLU A 9 23.50 21.71 24.12
CA GLU A 9 24.46 20.66 23.76
C GLU A 9 24.48 20.42 22.24
N LEU A 10 23.31 20.37 21.61
CA LEU A 10 23.15 20.12 20.17
C LEU A 10 23.23 21.39 19.31
N GLY A 11 23.56 22.54 19.92
CA GLY A 11 23.66 23.83 19.22
C GLY A 11 22.32 24.36 18.68
N TRP A 12 21.18 23.95 19.26
CA TRP A 12 19.85 24.40 18.86
C TRP A 12 19.34 25.51 19.77
N ASP A 13 18.68 26.49 19.16
CA ASP A 13 17.92 27.49 19.90
C ASP A 13 16.68 26.85 20.58
N PRO A 14 16.11 27.50 21.62
CA PRO A 14 14.96 26.95 22.34
C PRO A 14 13.72 26.67 21.49
N SER A 15 13.50 27.45 20.42
CA SER A 15 12.38 27.25 19.51
C SER A 15 12.59 26.00 18.66
N THR A 16 13.80 25.83 18.10
CA THR A 16 14.17 24.62 17.36
C THR A 16 14.11 23.37 18.24
N MET A 17 14.63 23.45 19.46
CA MET A 17 14.55 22.34 20.41
C MET A 17 13.10 21.96 20.72
N SER A 18 12.24 22.95 20.96
CA SER A 18 10.81 22.72 21.21
C SER A 18 10.13 22.04 20.03
N LYS A 19 10.41 22.50 18.79
CA LYS A 19 9.88 21.89 17.57
C LYS A 19 10.36 20.45 17.38
N ARG A 20 11.66 20.19 17.57
CA ARG A 20 12.24 18.85 17.42
C ARG A 20 11.72 17.89 18.49
N LEU A 21 11.52 18.37 19.72
CA LEU A 21 10.90 17.58 20.78
C LEU A 21 9.44 17.22 20.44
N THR A 22 8.65 18.16 19.91
CA THR A 22 7.29 17.86 19.44
C THR A 22 7.30 16.80 18.35
N ILE A 23 8.17 16.92 17.34
CA ILE A 23 8.31 15.90 16.30
C ILE A 23 8.65 14.54 16.91
N TYR A 24 9.58 14.47 17.86
CA TYR A 24 9.91 13.22 18.52
C TYR A 24 8.71 12.59 19.25
N LEU A 25 7.97 13.39 20.02
CA LEU A 25 6.81 12.91 20.76
C LEU A 25 5.70 12.40 19.83
N ASP A 26 5.43 13.13 18.75
CA ASP A 26 4.43 12.76 17.75
C ASP A 26 4.79 11.42 17.08
N GLU A 27 6.02 11.28 16.59
CA GLU A 27 6.44 10.08 15.85
C GLU A 27 6.65 8.86 16.78
N SER A 28 7.03 9.08 18.04
CA SER A 28 7.19 8.00 19.03
C SER A 28 5.88 7.58 19.70
N GLY A 29 4.77 8.28 19.41
CA GLY A 29 3.47 8.06 20.07
C GLY A 29 3.49 8.37 21.57
N ARG A 30 4.49 9.12 22.05
CA ARG A 30 4.64 9.45 23.47
C ARG A 30 3.92 10.76 23.77
N SER A 31 3.16 10.77 24.86
CA SER A 31 2.57 12.01 25.36
C SER A 31 3.64 12.96 25.87
N ARG A 32 3.34 14.26 25.82
CA ARG A 32 4.17 15.29 26.45
C ARG A 32 4.21 15.01 27.95
N ASN A 33 5.35 14.54 28.44
CA ASN A 33 5.56 14.33 29.86
C ASN A 33 5.27 15.65 30.61
N THR A 34 4.51 15.56 31.69
CA THR A 34 4.30 16.65 32.64
C THR A 34 5.55 16.97 33.45
N SER A 35 6.55 16.08 33.42
CA SER A 35 7.87 16.31 34.01
C SER A 35 8.66 17.32 33.16
N PRO A 36 9.33 18.30 33.80
CA PRO A 36 10.24 19.22 33.11
C PRO A 36 11.52 18.52 32.62
N TYR A 37 11.81 17.31 33.10
CA TYR A 37 12.99 16.53 32.74
C TYR A 37 12.70 15.54 31.62
N LEU A 38 13.62 15.46 30.66
CA LEU A 38 13.65 14.41 29.64
C LEU A 38 14.18 13.11 30.25
N ASP A 39 13.58 11.99 29.83
CA ASP A 39 14.09 10.66 30.15
C ASP A 39 15.29 10.29 29.26
N ASP A 40 16.09 9.33 29.71
CA ASP A 40 17.33 8.94 29.03
C ASP A 40 17.09 8.44 27.61
N LEU A 41 15.95 7.77 27.39
CA LEU A 41 15.55 7.29 26.07
C LEU A 41 15.30 8.44 25.09
N THR A 42 14.56 9.47 25.52
CA THR A 42 14.30 10.66 24.71
C THR A 42 15.59 11.40 24.39
N ILE A 43 16.48 11.55 25.38
CA ILE A 43 17.78 12.20 25.18
C ILE A 43 18.59 11.42 24.14
N LYS A 44 18.68 10.09 24.29
CA LYS A 44 19.38 9.19 23.37
C LYS A 44 18.83 9.31 21.95
N HIS A 45 17.52 9.14 21.76
CA HIS A 45 16.91 9.18 20.44
C HIS A 45 17.04 10.55 19.77
N ILE A 46 16.96 11.65 20.51
CA ILE A 46 17.13 12.99 19.94
C ILE A 46 18.58 13.21 19.47
N ARG A 47 19.58 12.69 20.20
CA ARG A 47 20.99 12.72 19.77
C ARG A 47 21.19 11.88 18.52
N GLU A 48 20.76 10.63 18.54
CA GLU A 48 20.85 9.73 17.38
C GLU A 48 20.13 10.32 16.15
N ALA A 49 18.99 10.99 16.35
CA ALA A 49 18.25 11.63 15.26
C ALA A 49 19.00 12.83 14.69
N ASN A 50 19.78 13.54 15.51
CA ASN A 50 20.67 14.58 15.01
C ASN A 50 21.82 13.98 14.21
N ASP A 51 22.45 12.93 14.73
CA ASP A 51 23.59 12.28 14.09
C ASP A 51 23.20 11.71 12.71
N LEU A 52 22.04 11.02 12.61
CA LEU A 52 21.50 10.54 11.33
C LEU A 52 21.22 11.65 10.33
N LYS A 53 20.79 12.81 10.82
CA LYS A 53 20.53 13.98 9.97
C LYS A 53 21.84 14.62 9.50
N GLU A 54 22.83 14.75 10.38
CA GLU A 54 24.14 15.33 10.06
C GLU A 54 24.98 14.44 9.15
N ALA A 55 24.88 13.11 9.32
CA ALA A 55 25.48 12.12 8.44
C ALA A 55 24.81 12.05 7.05
N GLY A 56 23.68 12.74 6.84
CA GLY A 56 22.93 12.72 5.58
C GLY A 56 22.12 11.44 5.34
N GLU A 57 22.07 10.53 6.32
CA GLU A 57 21.29 9.29 6.26
C GLU A 57 19.77 9.55 6.35
N ALA A 58 19.38 10.71 6.86
CA ALA A 58 18.00 11.17 6.89
C ALA A 58 17.88 12.57 6.29
N LYS A 59 16.99 12.72 5.29
CA LYS A 59 16.72 14.01 4.63
C LYS A 59 16.16 15.06 5.59
N THR A 60 15.40 14.63 6.59
CA THR A 60 14.77 15.51 7.59
C THR A 60 14.90 14.91 8.98
N PHE A 61 14.80 15.76 10.01
CA PHE A 61 14.82 15.29 11.40
C PHE A 61 13.64 14.34 11.70
N ARG A 62 12.46 14.57 11.09
CA ARG A 62 11.32 13.67 11.20
C ARG A 62 11.65 12.26 10.69
N VAL A 63 12.26 12.17 9.51
CA VAL A 63 12.70 10.88 8.95
C VAL A 63 13.76 10.21 9.85
N ALA A 64 14.68 10.99 10.42
CA ALA A 64 15.67 10.47 11.36
C ALA A 64 15.00 9.85 12.60
N VAL A 65 14.03 10.56 13.18
CA VAL A 65 13.23 10.03 14.30
C VAL A 65 12.47 8.77 13.89
N GLN A 66 11.78 8.76 12.75
CA GLN A 66 11.05 7.60 12.24
C GLN A 66 11.93 6.36 12.10
N LYS A 67 13.19 6.53 11.65
CA LYS A 67 14.17 5.45 11.55
C LYS A 67 14.53 4.88 12.92
N ILE A 68 14.71 5.74 13.92
CA ILE A 68 15.07 5.34 15.29
C ILE A 68 13.91 4.65 16.01
N VAL A 69 12.70 5.18 15.88
CA VAL A 69 11.51 4.59 16.52
C VAL A 69 10.97 3.38 15.73
N GLY A 70 11.54 3.07 14.57
CA GLY A 70 11.14 1.93 13.74
C GLY A 70 9.86 2.13 12.94
N SER A 71 9.33 3.36 12.85
CA SER A 71 8.14 3.69 12.05
C SER A 71 8.46 4.07 10.60
N TYR A 72 9.75 4.21 10.25
CA TYR A 72 10.15 4.56 8.90
C TYR A 72 9.85 3.42 7.93
N THR A 73 8.98 3.71 6.96
CA THR A 73 8.76 2.85 5.80
C THR A 73 9.45 3.46 4.60
N GLU A 74 10.29 2.68 3.92
CA GLU A 74 10.96 3.15 2.71
C GLU A 74 9.90 3.45 1.63
N PRO A 75 9.90 4.64 1.02
CA PRO A 75 8.92 4.98 0.00
C PRO A 75 9.09 4.04 -1.20
N VAL A 76 7.98 3.44 -1.63
CA VAL A 76 7.97 2.60 -2.83
C VAL A 76 8.38 3.46 -4.03
N PRO A 77 9.41 3.06 -4.80
CA PRO A 77 9.87 3.86 -5.91
C PRO A 77 8.77 3.92 -7.00
N PRO A 78 8.62 5.07 -7.69
CA PRO A 78 7.55 5.28 -8.67
C PRO A 78 7.65 4.31 -9.85
N GLU A 79 8.84 3.81 -10.16
CA GLU A 79 9.05 2.80 -11.20
C GLU A 79 8.38 1.46 -10.86
N SER A 80 8.43 1.04 -9.59
CA SER A 80 7.76 -0.18 -9.14
C SER A 80 6.24 -0.06 -9.24
N VAL A 81 5.67 1.11 -8.94
CA VAL A 81 4.23 1.37 -9.11
C VAL A 81 3.82 1.22 -10.58
N LYS A 82 4.56 1.87 -11.49
CA LYS A 82 4.32 1.76 -12.94
C LYS A 82 4.44 0.32 -13.45
N GLN A 83 5.35 -0.47 -12.88
CA GLN A 83 5.49 -1.87 -13.24
C GLN A 83 4.30 -2.70 -12.76
N ILE A 84 3.77 -2.40 -11.57
CA ILE A 84 2.57 -3.06 -11.04
C ILE A 84 1.35 -2.72 -11.91
N GLU A 85 1.14 -1.45 -12.24
CA GLU A 85 0.04 -1.00 -13.12
C GLU A 85 0.08 -1.74 -14.47
N ARG A 86 1.24 -1.76 -15.13
CA ARG A 86 1.38 -2.49 -16.41
C ARG A 86 1.07 -3.99 -16.29
N ARG A 87 1.40 -4.61 -15.15
CA ARG A 87 1.10 -6.03 -14.92
C ARG A 87 -0.40 -6.24 -14.69
N LEU A 88 -1.07 -5.31 -14.00
CA LEU A 88 -2.52 -5.34 -13.84
C LEU A 88 -3.22 -5.19 -15.19
N ASP A 89 -2.83 -4.20 -16.00
CA ASP A 89 -3.39 -4.01 -17.35
C ASP A 89 -3.24 -5.28 -18.20
N ALA A 90 -2.08 -5.94 -18.14
CA ALA A 90 -1.84 -7.18 -18.88
C ALA A 90 -2.72 -8.34 -18.39
N ILE A 91 -2.98 -8.44 -17.08
CA ILE A 91 -3.87 -9.45 -16.50
C ILE A 91 -5.30 -9.18 -16.93
N GLU A 92 -5.77 -7.93 -16.88
CA GLU A 92 -7.11 -7.53 -17.29
C GLU A 92 -7.34 -7.81 -18.78
N GLN A 93 -6.37 -7.48 -19.64
CA GLN A 93 -6.43 -7.80 -21.07
C GLN A 93 -6.46 -9.31 -21.31
N SER A 94 -5.65 -10.08 -20.58
CA SER A 94 -5.67 -11.54 -20.67
C SER A 94 -7.02 -12.11 -20.23
N GLN A 95 -7.61 -11.58 -19.16
CA GLN A 95 -8.92 -12.00 -18.68
C GLN A 95 -10.00 -11.68 -19.71
N ALA A 96 -10.02 -10.47 -20.27
CA ALA A 96 -10.95 -10.08 -21.33
C ALA A 96 -10.80 -10.98 -22.57
N GLY A 97 -9.57 -11.29 -22.98
CA GLY A 97 -9.30 -12.21 -24.08
C GLY A 97 -9.77 -13.64 -23.82
N LEU A 98 -9.61 -14.15 -22.59
CA LEU A 98 -10.12 -15.45 -22.18
C LEU A 98 -11.65 -15.50 -22.18
N HIS A 99 -12.31 -14.44 -21.71
CA HIS A 99 -13.78 -14.33 -21.79
C HIS A 99 -14.28 -14.29 -23.23
N GLY A 100 -13.59 -13.57 -24.12
CA GLY A 100 -13.91 -13.56 -25.56
C GLY A 100 -13.87 -14.96 -26.16
N LYS A 101 -12.78 -15.70 -25.92
CA LYS A 101 -12.63 -17.09 -26.41
C LYS A 101 -13.67 -18.04 -25.83
N LEU A 102 -14.00 -17.91 -24.54
CA LEU A 102 -15.06 -18.70 -23.92
C LEU A 102 -16.42 -18.45 -24.59
N ASN A 103 -16.74 -17.18 -24.89
CA ASN A 103 -17.98 -16.85 -25.59
C ASN A 103 -18.01 -17.43 -27.02
N GLU A 104 -16.91 -17.34 -27.77
CA GLU A 104 -16.82 -17.96 -29.10
C GLU A 104 -17.04 -19.48 -29.04
N MET A 105 -16.42 -20.17 -28.07
CA MET A 105 -16.62 -21.60 -27.86
C MET A 105 -18.06 -21.93 -27.48
N LEU A 106 -18.69 -21.14 -26.60
CA LEU A 106 -20.11 -21.32 -26.23
C LEU A 106 -21.02 -21.19 -27.45
N THR A 107 -20.79 -20.18 -28.31
CA THR A 107 -21.57 -19.99 -29.54
C THR A 107 -21.37 -21.15 -30.52
N ALA A 108 -20.13 -21.61 -30.73
CA ALA A 108 -19.84 -22.75 -31.59
C ALA A 108 -20.55 -24.03 -31.11
N VAL A 109 -20.53 -24.28 -29.79
CA VAL A 109 -21.20 -25.43 -29.16
C VAL A 109 -22.72 -25.33 -29.29
N GLN A 110 -23.32 -24.14 -29.12
CA GLN A 110 -24.75 -23.91 -29.36
C GLN A 110 -25.15 -24.23 -30.79
N GLN A 111 -24.31 -23.84 -31.77
CA GLN A 111 -24.59 -24.07 -33.17
C GLN A 111 -24.53 -25.56 -33.54
N ILE A 112 -23.54 -26.29 -33.00
CA ILE A 112 -23.46 -27.75 -33.12
C ILE A 112 -24.67 -28.43 -32.45
N SER A 113 -25.13 -27.92 -31.31
CA SER A 113 -26.32 -28.42 -30.60
C SER A 113 -27.61 -28.26 -31.39
N LEU A 114 -27.71 -27.22 -32.24
CA LEU A 114 -28.86 -26.98 -33.11
C LEU A 114 -28.88 -27.91 -34.33
N ASP A 115 -27.71 -28.30 -34.83
CA ASP A 115 -27.56 -29.23 -35.96
C ASP A 115 -27.61 -30.72 -35.55
N SER A 116 -27.54 -31.00 -34.25
CA SER A 116 -27.51 -32.35 -33.68
C SER A 116 -28.91 -32.84 -33.27
N GLY A 117 -29.17 -34.15 -33.35
CA GLY A 117 -30.43 -34.77 -32.91
C GLY A 117 -30.78 -34.50 -31.42
N PRO A 118 -32.05 -34.72 -31.02
CA PRO A 118 -32.62 -34.20 -29.77
C PRO A 118 -31.92 -34.65 -28.47
N GLU A 119 -31.34 -35.86 -28.44
CA GLU A 119 -30.61 -36.35 -27.25
C GLU A 119 -29.27 -35.63 -27.02
N LEU A 120 -28.53 -35.33 -28.08
CA LEU A 120 -27.27 -34.58 -27.99
C LEU A 120 -27.52 -33.11 -27.65
N SER A 121 -28.61 -32.55 -28.19
CA SER A 121 -29.02 -31.17 -27.91
C SER A 121 -29.33 -30.95 -26.42
N SER A 122 -30.00 -31.93 -25.79
CA SER A 122 -30.31 -31.86 -24.35
C SER A 122 -29.06 -31.89 -23.47
N ARG A 123 -28.09 -32.76 -23.77
CA ARG A 123 -26.82 -32.84 -23.00
C ARG A 123 -25.93 -31.62 -23.20
N LEU A 124 -25.89 -31.05 -24.41
CA LEU A 124 -25.14 -29.83 -24.70
C LEU A 124 -25.77 -28.62 -23.99
N THR A 125 -27.10 -28.56 -23.90
CA THR A 125 -27.81 -27.48 -23.21
C THR A 125 -27.53 -27.46 -21.70
N GLU A 126 -27.46 -28.62 -21.04
CA GLU A 126 -27.06 -28.72 -19.63
C GLU A 126 -25.61 -28.24 -19.41
N LEU A 127 -24.70 -28.63 -20.30
CA LEU A 127 -23.28 -28.25 -20.22
C LEU A 127 -23.08 -26.74 -20.45
N LEU A 128 -23.82 -26.16 -21.40
CA LEU A 128 -23.85 -24.72 -21.66
C LEU A 128 -24.42 -23.93 -20.47
N THR A 129 -25.43 -24.48 -19.80
CA THR A 129 -26.04 -23.86 -18.61
C THR A 129 -25.06 -23.84 -17.45
N TYR A 130 -24.31 -24.93 -17.24
CA TYR A 130 -23.27 -25.00 -16.22
C TYR A 130 -22.10 -24.04 -16.50
N LEU A 131 -21.62 -23.97 -17.75
CA LEU A 131 -20.56 -23.04 -18.14
C LEU A 131 -20.97 -21.57 -17.96
N ARG A 132 -22.24 -21.24 -18.23
CA ARG A 132 -22.78 -19.89 -18.05
C ARG A 132 -22.87 -19.47 -16.57
N GLN A 133 -23.07 -20.43 -15.66
CA GLN A 133 -23.05 -20.18 -14.21
C GLN A 133 -21.63 -19.94 -13.66
N LEU A 134 -20.60 -20.45 -14.35
CA LEU A 134 -19.20 -20.26 -13.98
C LEU A 134 -18.59 -18.94 -14.48
N THR A 135 -19.24 -18.26 -15.43
CA THR A 135 -18.89 -16.88 -15.83
C THR A 135 -19.69 -15.88 -14.99
N PRO A 136 -19.10 -15.21 -13.97
CA PRO A 136 -19.80 -14.14 -13.27
C PRO A 136 -20.12 -13.01 -14.25
N SER A 137 -21.38 -12.58 -14.22
CA SER A 137 -21.89 -11.48 -15.06
C SER A 137 -21.13 -10.19 -14.72
N ALA A 138 -20.52 -9.55 -15.71
CA ALA A 138 -19.81 -8.28 -15.59
C ALA A 138 -20.77 -7.07 -15.39
N GLN A 139 -21.78 -7.19 -14.53
CA GLN A 139 -22.80 -6.15 -14.32
C GLN A 139 -22.82 -5.51 -12.92
N GLU A 140 -21.84 -5.75 -12.05
CA GLU A 140 -21.74 -5.03 -10.76
C GLU A 140 -20.39 -4.31 -10.61
N THR A 141 -20.12 -3.32 -11.46
CA THR A 141 -19.12 -2.28 -11.15
C THR A 141 -19.59 -0.84 -11.42
N ASP A 142 -20.81 -0.63 -11.92
CA ASP A 142 -21.44 0.71 -11.94
C ASP A 142 -22.20 0.94 -10.62
N GLY A 143 -21.46 1.28 -9.56
CA GLY A 143 -22.10 1.45 -8.25
C GLY A 143 -21.23 1.99 -7.13
N LEU A 144 -20.15 2.73 -7.42
CA LEU A 144 -19.46 3.53 -6.42
C LEU A 144 -18.99 4.84 -7.06
N SER A 145 -19.89 5.83 -7.09
CA SER A 145 -19.59 7.25 -7.24
C SER A 145 -20.52 8.04 -6.34
#